data_AF-A0A8H6W0V6-F1
#
_entry.id   AF-A0A8H6W0V6-F1
#
_cell.length_a   1.000
_cell.length_b   1.000
_cell.length_c   1.000
_cell.angle_alpha   90.00
_cell.angle_beta   90.00
_cell.angle_gamma   90.00
#
_symmetry.space_group_name_H-M   'P 1'
#
loop_
_entity.id
_entity.type
_entity.pdbx_description
1 polymer ?
#
loop_
_entity_poly.entity_id
_entity_poly.type
_entity_poly.pdbx_seq_one_letter_code
_entity_poly.pdbx_strand_id
1 'polypeptide(L)'
;MMLNLVLPLLYLFSPMVLGSPIGDLFSVIDNSDSPSDSPPDSPTDSPPTSPTSSKLVVAHYMVGNTNRYRVDDWETHIQRADNTGFDAFALNIGNDAWQIGQLKRAFEAAGRHENFNLFISLDMNSIPCNTQDDAGFMDAISQFFDDPQYQLYDGKPLLSTFSGQDCTFGHASVVDGWKYALSRSRRMIHFVPSFFAQDGGFPHDLAAMDGGFNWNSAWPVGRSNISFHSDSNWINDLGGRTYMAGVSPWMFAHYSSATLNKNMIYYMDEWMLTKRWEQLIEHRQQVDIVQAITWNDFGESHYIGPLLSSESQPGSEEWTTGYDHTPWLDLFAFYINAFKTGTYTIFARPYISLGSTLSCDG
;
A
#
# COMPACT_ATOMS: atom_id res chain seq x y z
N MET A 1 -21.00 16.14 36.69
CA MET A 1 -19.55 15.97 36.42
C MET A 1 -19.46 15.29 35.06
N MET A 2 -19.53 16.09 33.99
CA MET A 2 -19.51 15.62 32.60
C MET A 2 -18.06 15.36 32.21
N LEU A 3 -17.75 14.13 31.78
CA LEU A 3 -16.44 13.74 31.29
C LEU A 3 -16.42 14.05 29.79
N ASN A 4 -15.66 15.07 29.40
CA ASN A 4 -15.36 15.38 28.00
C ASN A 4 -14.46 14.27 27.44
N LEU A 5 -15.01 13.40 26.58
CA LEU A 5 -14.21 12.56 25.70
C LEU A 5 -13.72 13.45 24.55
N VAL A 6 -12.41 13.72 24.54
CA VAL A 6 -11.69 14.31 23.42
C VAL A 6 -11.47 13.18 22.40
N LEU A 7 -12.14 13.22 21.25
CA LEU A 7 -11.78 12.40 20.10
C LEU A 7 -10.46 12.92 19.51
N PRO A 8 -9.46 12.06 19.21
CA PRO A 8 -8.30 12.47 18.45
C PRO A 8 -8.73 12.73 16.99
N LEU A 9 -8.36 13.90 16.46
CA LEU A 9 -8.51 14.24 15.04
C LEU A 9 -7.61 13.31 14.21
N LEU A 10 -8.21 12.36 13.51
CA LEU A 10 -7.59 11.69 12.36
C LEU A 10 -7.61 12.69 11.19
N TYR A 11 -6.47 13.29 10.86
CA TYR A 11 -6.30 14.11 9.66
C TYR A 11 -6.14 13.19 8.44
N LEU A 12 -7.26 12.78 7.83
CA LEU A 12 -7.24 12.08 6.54
C LEU A 12 -7.78 13.00 5.43
N PHE A 13 -6.87 13.32 4.50
CA PHE A 13 -7.07 13.96 3.18
C PHE A 13 -7.80 15.31 3.10
N SER A 14 -7.04 16.33 2.71
CA SER A 14 -7.57 17.54 2.05
C SER A 14 -7.64 17.28 0.54
N PRO A 15 -8.79 17.46 -0.14
CA PRO A 15 -8.88 17.29 -1.58
C PRO A 15 -8.17 18.44 -2.30
N MET A 16 -7.15 18.10 -3.09
CA MET A 16 -6.46 19.05 -3.97
C MET A 16 -7.45 19.54 -5.04
N VAL A 17 -7.76 20.83 -5.02
CA VAL A 17 -8.66 21.49 -5.98
C VAL A 17 -7.93 21.63 -7.31
N LEU A 18 -8.37 20.89 -8.34
CA LEU A 18 -7.96 21.11 -9.73
C LEU A 18 -8.77 22.25 -10.34
N GLY A 19 -8.09 23.33 -10.72
CA GLY A 19 -8.63 24.41 -11.57
C GLY A 19 -8.19 24.24 -13.03
N SER A 20 -9.16 24.12 -13.94
CA SER A 20 -9.07 24.12 -15.42
C SER A 20 -8.74 25.52 -16.00
N PRO A 21 -8.73 25.78 -17.34
CA PRO A 21 -8.76 24.89 -18.53
C PRO A 21 -7.73 25.20 -19.66
N ILE A 22 -7.45 24.16 -20.46
CA ILE A 22 -7.34 24.05 -21.93
C ILE A 22 -6.92 25.27 -22.76
N GLY A 23 -5.88 25.08 -23.58
CA GLY A 23 -5.61 25.82 -24.82
C GLY A 23 -5.03 24.89 -25.90
N ASP A 24 -5.71 24.85 -27.05
CA ASP A 24 -5.45 24.04 -28.25
C ASP A 24 -4.03 24.13 -28.83
N LEU A 25 -3.55 23.02 -29.42
CA LEU A 25 -3.07 23.05 -30.81
C LEU A 25 -3.00 21.65 -31.45
N PHE A 26 -3.84 21.43 -32.47
CA PHE A 26 -3.66 20.39 -33.48
C PHE A 26 -2.74 20.91 -34.59
N SER A 27 -1.80 20.07 -35.06
CA SER A 27 -1.52 19.92 -36.49
C SER A 27 -0.79 18.60 -36.77
N VAL A 28 -1.42 17.77 -37.59
CA VAL A 28 -0.91 16.54 -38.21
C VAL A 28 -0.20 16.90 -39.52
N ILE A 29 0.79 16.08 -39.93
CA ILE A 29 1.06 15.48 -41.27
C ILE A 29 2.56 15.10 -41.27
N ASP A 30 2.91 13.84 -41.06
CA ASP A 30 3.02 12.73 -42.03
C ASP A 30 4.28 12.83 -42.92
N ASN A 31 5.15 11.83 -42.83
CA ASN A 31 5.98 11.38 -43.95
C ASN A 31 6.52 9.97 -43.70
N SER A 32 6.19 9.12 -44.66
CA SER A 32 6.58 7.73 -44.90
C SER A 32 8.09 7.49 -45.00
N ASP A 33 8.55 6.33 -44.54
CA ASP A 33 9.19 5.33 -45.41
C ASP A 33 9.56 4.04 -44.67
N SER A 34 9.49 2.92 -45.39
CA SER A 34 9.99 1.57 -45.07
C SER A 34 10.24 0.87 -46.42
N PRO A 35 10.96 -0.27 -46.54
CA PRO A 35 11.79 -1.00 -45.57
C PRO A 35 13.19 -1.39 -46.13
N SER A 36 14.08 -1.98 -45.32
CA SER A 36 15.11 -2.90 -45.83
C SER A 36 15.46 -4.02 -44.84
N ASP A 37 15.40 -5.24 -45.36
CA ASP A 37 15.74 -6.52 -44.74
C ASP A 37 17.24 -6.85 -44.92
N SER A 38 17.92 -7.39 -43.89
CA SER A 38 18.71 -8.64 -43.91
C SER A 38 19.57 -8.84 -42.62
N PRO A 39 19.67 -10.06 -42.05
CA PRO A 39 20.46 -10.42 -40.84
C PRO A 39 21.81 -11.11 -41.22
N PRO A 40 22.63 -11.72 -40.32
CA PRO A 40 22.57 -11.90 -38.85
C PRO A 40 23.89 -11.54 -38.10
N ASP A 41 23.88 -11.52 -36.76
CA ASP A 41 24.94 -12.12 -35.94
C ASP A 41 24.56 -12.14 -34.44
N SER A 42 24.74 -13.30 -33.80
CA SER A 42 24.49 -13.54 -32.38
C SER A 42 25.80 -13.62 -31.61
N PRO A 43 25.93 -12.89 -30.49
CA PRO A 43 26.66 -13.38 -29.34
C PRO A 43 25.70 -13.57 -28.18
N THR A 44 25.56 -14.81 -27.72
CA THR A 44 24.95 -15.16 -26.45
C THR A 44 25.85 -14.68 -25.32
N ASP A 45 25.55 -13.51 -24.78
CA ASP A 45 26.01 -13.10 -23.45
C ASP A 45 24.76 -12.90 -22.60
N SER A 46 24.43 -13.91 -21.79
CA SER A 46 23.38 -13.77 -20.79
C SER A 46 23.92 -12.82 -19.70
N PRO A 47 23.25 -11.70 -19.40
CA PRO A 47 23.68 -10.84 -18.31
C PRO A 47 23.62 -11.61 -16.99
N PRO A 48 24.47 -11.27 -16.01
CA PRO A 48 24.51 -11.95 -14.73
C PRO A 48 23.13 -11.82 -14.07
N THR A 49 22.50 -12.95 -13.79
CA THR A 49 21.28 -13.02 -12.98
C THR A 49 21.67 -12.61 -11.56
N SER A 50 21.46 -11.34 -11.23
CA SER A 50 21.32 -10.92 -9.84
C SER A 50 20.30 -11.84 -9.16
N PRO A 51 20.52 -12.30 -7.92
CA PRO A 51 19.54 -13.13 -7.23
C PRO A 51 18.23 -12.34 -7.20
N THR A 52 17.21 -12.82 -7.92
CA THR A 52 15.91 -12.15 -7.93
C THR A 52 15.36 -12.25 -6.52
N SER A 53 15.31 -11.12 -5.83
CA SER A 53 14.52 -10.96 -4.62
C SER A 53 13.13 -11.60 -4.83
N SER A 54 12.65 -12.31 -3.82
CA SER A 54 11.34 -12.96 -3.87
C SER A 54 10.24 -11.90 -4.05
N LYS A 55 9.35 -12.12 -5.01
CA LYS A 55 8.14 -11.30 -5.19
C LYS A 55 7.27 -11.40 -3.93
N LEU A 56 6.93 -10.26 -3.34
CA LEU A 56 6.10 -10.19 -2.14
C LEU A 56 4.71 -9.67 -2.46
N VAL A 57 3.69 -10.21 -1.79
CA VAL A 57 2.38 -9.56 -1.68
C VAL A 57 2.06 -9.30 -0.23
N VAL A 58 1.86 -8.04 0.12
CA VAL A 58 1.61 -7.57 1.48
C VAL A 58 0.27 -6.85 1.57
N ALA A 59 -0.28 -6.67 2.77
CA ALA A 59 -1.51 -5.92 2.97
C ALA A 59 -1.30 -4.75 3.93
N HIS A 60 -1.79 -3.57 3.55
CA HIS A 60 -1.74 -2.38 4.38
C HIS A 60 -2.68 -2.51 5.57
N TYR A 61 -2.20 -2.22 6.77
CA TYR A 61 -2.93 -2.44 8.01
C TYR A 61 -2.93 -1.17 8.87
N MET A 62 -4.10 -0.57 9.08
CA MET A 62 -4.29 0.60 9.92
C MET A 62 -4.19 0.22 11.40
N VAL A 63 -3.03 0.46 12.02
CA VAL A 63 -2.84 0.19 13.46
C VAL A 63 -3.73 1.11 14.30
N GLY A 64 -4.07 2.30 13.78
CA GLY A 64 -5.02 3.24 14.36
C GLY A 64 -6.40 2.66 14.70
N ASN A 65 -6.80 1.56 14.05
CA ASN A 65 -8.08 0.90 14.30
C ASN A 65 -8.03 -0.17 15.41
N THR A 66 -6.86 -0.42 16.02
CA THR A 66 -6.61 -1.60 16.87
C THR A 66 -6.52 -1.31 18.37
N ASN A 67 -6.96 -0.15 18.84
CA ASN A 67 -6.81 0.30 20.24
C ASN A 67 -7.33 -0.70 21.31
N ARG A 68 -8.29 -1.58 20.99
CA ARG A 68 -8.84 -2.59 21.90
C ARG A 68 -8.32 -4.00 21.65
N TYR A 69 -7.41 -4.18 20.68
CA TYR A 69 -6.93 -5.50 20.29
C TYR A 69 -6.07 -6.15 21.38
N ARG A 70 -6.27 -7.45 21.51
CA ARG A 70 -5.39 -8.40 22.19
C ARG A 70 -4.54 -9.12 21.15
N VAL A 71 -3.61 -9.94 21.64
CA VAL A 71 -2.74 -10.76 20.78
C VAL A 71 -3.57 -11.70 19.92
N ASP A 72 -4.64 -12.28 20.46
CA ASP A 72 -5.50 -13.22 19.73
C ASP A 72 -6.32 -12.54 18.60
N ASP A 73 -6.63 -11.25 18.74
CA ASP A 73 -7.24 -10.47 17.65
C ASP A 73 -6.25 -10.33 16.48
N TRP A 74 -4.99 -9.98 16.78
CA TRP A 74 -3.91 -9.95 15.78
C TRP A 74 -3.69 -11.32 15.13
N GLU A 75 -3.61 -12.39 15.93
CA GLU A 75 -3.43 -13.76 15.45
C GLU A 75 -4.57 -14.16 14.49
N THR A 76 -5.81 -13.78 14.79
CA THR A 76 -6.96 -14.04 13.92
C THR A 76 -6.77 -13.44 12.52
N HIS A 77 -6.28 -12.21 12.43
CA HIS A 77 -6.02 -11.58 11.14
C HIS A 77 -4.78 -12.16 10.44
N ILE A 78 -3.70 -12.39 11.19
CA ILE A 78 -2.45 -12.95 10.66
C ILE A 78 -2.72 -14.33 10.06
N GLN A 79 -3.37 -15.22 10.81
CA GLN A 79 -3.72 -16.56 10.34
C GLN A 79 -4.56 -16.51 9.06
N ARG A 80 -5.50 -15.57 8.95
CA ARG A 80 -6.32 -15.42 7.75
C ARG A 80 -5.51 -14.89 6.57
N ALA A 81 -4.65 -13.90 6.78
CA ALA A 81 -3.82 -13.34 5.71
C ALA A 81 -2.80 -14.36 5.19
N ASP A 82 -2.16 -15.12 6.10
CA ASP A 82 -1.28 -16.24 5.79
C ASP A 82 -2.01 -17.30 4.95
N ASN A 83 -3.21 -17.72 5.37
CA ASN A 83 -4.03 -18.67 4.61
C ASN A 83 -4.44 -18.16 3.21
N THR A 84 -4.57 -16.85 3.04
CA THR A 84 -4.82 -16.21 1.74
C THR A 84 -3.54 -16.14 0.88
N GLY A 85 -2.36 -16.27 1.49
CA GLY A 85 -1.05 -16.28 0.81
C GLY A 85 -0.29 -14.95 0.86
N PHE A 86 -0.79 -13.97 1.62
CA PHE A 86 -0.05 -12.73 1.89
C PHE A 86 1.22 -13.04 2.68
N ASP A 87 2.29 -12.31 2.38
CA ASP A 87 3.60 -12.47 3.02
C ASP A 87 3.74 -11.65 4.30
N ALA A 88 3.11 -10.47 4.34
CA ALA A 88 3.20 -9.59 5.50
C ALA A 88 2.05 -8.59 5.62
N PHE A 89 1.91 -8.03 6.83
CA PHE A 89 1.21 -6.75 7.01
C PHE A 89 2.17 -5.56 7.02
N ALA A 90 1.81 -4.52 6.27
CA ALA A 90 2.41 -3.19 6.34
C ALA A 90 1.67 -2.38 7.41
N LEU A 91 2.19 -2.38 8.63
CA LEU A 91 1.59 -1.78 9.82
C LEU A 91 1.69 -0.26 9.77
N ASN A 92 0.62 0.39 9.32
CA ASN A 92 0.50 1.83 9.26
C ASN A 92 0.33 2.42 10.65
N ILE A 93 1.33 3.18 11.10
CA ILE A 93 1.37 3.81 12.42
C ILE A 93 1.41 5.34 12.31
N GLY A 94 0.67 6.00 13.20
CA GLY A 94 0.72 7.43 13.44
C GLY A 94 1.50 7.79 14.71
N ASN A 95 1.17 8.92 15.32
CA ASN A 95 1.88 9.48 16.48
C ASN A 95 1.28 9.10 17.85
N ASP A 96 0.19 8.34 17.87
CA ASP A 96 -0.47 7.93 19.10
C ASP A 96 0.38 6.94 19.92
N ALA A 97 0.70 7.29 21.17
CA ALA A 97 1.63 6.53 22.02
C ALA A 97 1.20 5.06 22.25
N TRP A 98 -0.11 4.77 22.20
CA TRP A 98 -0.64 3.42 22.40
C TRP A 98 -0.32 2.48 21.21
N GLN A 99 -0.05 3.01 20.02
CA GLN A 99 0.21 2.21 18.83
C GLN A 99 1.52 1.40 18.93
N ILE A 100 2.54 1.89 19.65
CA ILE A 100 3.75 1.11 19.95
C ILE A 100 3.40 -0.15 20.77
N GLY A 101 2.43 -0.04 21.69
CA GLY A 101 1.92 -1.20 22.42
C GLY A 101 1.24 -2.21 21.50
N GLN A 102 0.55 -1.74 20.46
CA GLN A 102 -0.08 -2.59 19.46
C GLN A 102 0.92 -3.26 18.53
N LEU A 103 2.00 -2.58 18.13
CA LEU A 103 3.10 -3.22 17.40
C LEU A 103 3.66 -4.41 18.19
N LYS A 104 3.91 -4.25 19.50
CA LYS A 104 4.38 -5.36 20.36
C LYS A 104 3.43 -6.56 20.34
N ARG A 105 2.12 -6.31 20.42
CA ARG A 105 1.11 -7.39 20.34
C ARG A 105 1.05 -8.04 18.97
N ALA A 106 1.20 -7.25 17.90
CA ALA A 106 1.23 -7.75 16.53
C ALA A 106 2.43 -8.67 16.32
N PHE A 107 3.64 -8.25 16.72
CA PHE A 107 4.85 -9.08 16.62
C PHE A 107 4.77 -10.32 17.54
N GLU A 108 4.19 -10.21 18.73
CA GLU A 108 3.92 -11.39 19.59
C GLU A 108 3.00 -12.40 18.89
N ALA A 109 1.96 -11.93 18.19
CA ALA A 109 1.07 -12.79 17.41
C ALA A 109 1.78 -13.38 16.18
N ALA A 110 2.54 -12.58 15.44
CA ALA A 110 3.29 -13.03 14.26
C ALA A 110 4.32 -14.11 14.62
N GLY A 111 4.92 -14.04 15.81
CA GLY A 111 5.82 -15.08 16.33
C GLY A 111 5.18 -16.48 16.46
N ARG A 112 3.85 -16.60 16.30
CA ARG A 112 3.10 -17.86 16.25
C ARG A 112 2.92 -18.40 14.82
N HIS A 113 3.35 -17.66 13.79
CA HIS A 113 3.15 -17.97 12.37
C HIS A 113 4.48 -17.85 11.60
N GLU A 114 5.15 -18.97 11.36
CA GLU A 114 6.49 -18.99 10.75
C GLU A 114 6.57 -18.39 9.33
N ASN A 115 5.45 -18.34 8.60
CA ASN A 115 5.41 -17.90 7.21
C ASN A 115 4.86 -16.48 7.02
N PHE A 116 4.52 -15.77 8.10
CA PHE A 116 3.90 -14.45 8.01
C PHE A 116 4.71 -13.41 8.77
N ASN A 117 5.07 -12.35 8.08
CA ASN A 117 5.89 -11.28 8.62
C ASN A 117 5.08 -9.99 8.85
N LEU A 118 5.72 -9.01 9.45
CA LEU A 118 5.20 -7.66 9.63
C LEU A 118 6.29 -6.66 9.27
N PHE A 119 5.93 -5.50 8.74
CA PHE A 119 6.82 -4.36 8.66
C PHE A 119 6.09 -3.07 8.91
N ILE A 120 6.84 -2.02 9.21
CA ILE A 120 6.27 -0.74 9.60
C ILE A 120 6.06 0.12 8.36
N SER A 121 4.89 0.75 8.29
CA SER A 121 4.55 1.82 7.37
C SER A 121 4.28 3.09 8.18
N LEU A 122 5.01 4.17 7.92
CA LEU A 122 4.87 5.40 8.70
C LEU A 122 3.80 6.30 8.08
N ASP A 123 2.77 6.67 8.84
CA ASP A 123 1.80 7.68 8.41
C ASP A 123 2.37 9.08 8.65
N MET A 124 3.00 9.63 7.60
CA MET A 124 3.62 10.96 7.65
C MET A 124 2.62 12.11 7.54
N ASN A 125 1.32 11.83 7.38
CA ASN A 125 0.29 12.84 7.60
C ASN A 125 -0.04 13.01 9.10
N SER A 126 0.23 11.98 9.91
CA SER A 126 -0.01 11.98 11.36
C SER A 126 1.26 12.25 12.18
N ILE A 127 2.42 11.80 11.69
CA ILE A 127 3.72 11.95 12.37
C ILE A 127 4.34 13.30 12.02
N PRO A 128 4.66 14.17 13.01
CA PRO A 128 5.41 15.41 12.77
C PRO A 128 6.77 15.14 12.10
N CYS A 129 7.26 16.07 11.28
CA CYS A 129 8.55 15.91 10.59
C CYS A 129 9.26 17.23 10.25
N ASN A 130 9.08 18.25 11.10
CA ASN A 130 9.58 19.61 10.86
C ASN A 130 10.92 19.89 11.54
N THR A 131 11.22 19.19 12.63
CA THR A 131 12.40 19.40 13.47
C THR A 131 13.21 18.11 13.60
N GLN A 132 14.46 18.22 14.09
CA GLN A 132 15.31 17.04 14.30
C GLN A 132 14.77 16.13 15.42
N ASP A 133 14.05 16.69 16.40
CA ASP A 133 13.42 15.94 17.49
C ASP A 133 12.25 15.09 16.97
N ASP A 134 11.58 15.54 15.90
CA ASP A 134 10.49 14.78 15.29
C ASP A 134 10.95 13.43 14.73
N ALA A 135 12.24 13.27 14.39
CA ALA A 135 12.78 11.97 13.98
C ALA A 135 12.89 10.94 15.13
N GLY A 136 12.58 11.33 16.37
CA GLY A 136 12.65 10.45 17.55
C GLY A 136 11.73 9.22 17.48
N PHE A 137 10.68 9.24 16.65
CA PHE A 137 9.84 8.05 16.43
C PHE A 137 10.64 6.88 15.83
N MET A 138 11.70 7.16 15.06
CA MET A 138 12.57 6.13 14.49
C MET A 138 13.32 5.35 15.57
N ASP A 139 13.68 6.01 16.68
CA ASP A 139 14.26 5.31 17.84
C ASP A 139 13.23 4.38 18.49
N ALA A 140 11.98 4.85 18.62
CA ALA A 140 10.92 4.07 19.27
C ALA A 140 10.59 2.79 18.51
N ILE A 141 10.62 2.82 17.17
CA ILE A 141 10.34 1.64 16.35
C ILE A 141 11.57 0.77 16.08
N SER A 142 12.78 1.28 16.32
CA SER A 142 14.03 0.54 16.03
C SER A 142 14.11 -0.82 16.71
N GLN A 143 13.42 -0.99 17.85
CA GLN A 143 13.36 -2.24 18.60
C GLN A 143 12.72 -3.40 17.81
N PHE A 144 11.88 -3.10 16.80
CA PHE A 144 11.17 -4.13 16.03
C PHE A 144 12.00 -4.67 14.87
N PHE A 145 13.03 -3.95 14.39
CA PHE A 145 13.81 -4.35 13.21
C PHE A 145 14.65 -5.62 13.41
N ASP A 146 14.85 -6.05 14.65
CA ASP A 146 15.56 -7.29 14.99
C ASP A 146 14.58 -8.45 15.33
N ASP A 147 13.26 -8.23 15.22
CA ASP A 147 12.27 -9.29 15.43
C ASP A 147 12.37 -10.33 14.30
N PRO A 148 12.35 -11.65 14.61
CA PRO A 148 12.42 -12.69 13.59
C PRO A 148 11.34 -12.58 12.51
N GLN A 149 10.15 -12.08 12.86
CA GLN A 149 9.04 -11.90 11.93
C GLN A 149 8.99 -10.49 11.33
N TYR A 150 10.07 -9.72 11.43
CA TYR A 150 10.18 -8.46 10.70
C TYR A 150 10.48 -8.75 9.22
N GLN A 151 9.65 -8.24 8.31
CA GLN A 151 9.86 -8.47 6.87
C GLN A 151 11.16 -7.81 6.42
N LEU A 152 12.08 -8.65 5.93
CA LEU A 152 13.29 -8.19 5.27
C LEU A 152 13.08 -8.12 3.76
N TYR A 153 13.76 -7.19 3.10
CA TYR A 153 13.88 -7.13 1.65
C TYR A 153 15.33 -6.81 1.31
N ASP A 154 15.93 -7.56 0.38
CA ASP A 154 17.37 -7.52 0.07
C ASP A 154 18.27 -7.61 1.32
N GLY A 155 17.84 -8.42 2.31
CA GLY A 155 18.57 -8.65 3.56
C GLY A 155 18.51 -7.51 4.58
N LYS A 156 17.70 -6.48 4.34
CA LYS A 156 17.52 -5.31 5.21
C LYS A 156 16.07 -5.21 5.71
N PRO A 157 15.80 -4.64 6.90
CA PRO A 157 14.44 -4.37 7.35
C PRO A 157 13.70 -3.46 6.35
N LEU A 158 12.56 -3.92 5.83
CA LEU A 158 11.69 -3.13 4.97
C LEU A 158 10.98 -2.04 5.78
N LEU A 159 10.99 -0.81 5.28
CA LEU A 159 10.24 0.30 5.87
C LEU A 159 9.56 1.06 4.74
N SER A 160 8.27 1.33 4.89
CA SER A 160 7.52 2.19 3.97
C SER A 160 6.93 3.40 4.69
N THR A 161 6.32 4.27 3.90
CA THR A 161 5.53 5.40 4.42
C THR A 161 4.26 5.52 3.62
N PHE A 162 3.28 6.16 4.23
CA PHE A 162 2.26 6.91 3.53
C PHE A 162 2.63 8.40 3.64
N SER A 163 2.81 9.09 2.51
CA SER A 163 3.27 10.48 2.45
C SER A 163 4.71 10.66 2.96
N GLY A 164 5.13 11.92 3.16
CA GLY A 164 6.44 12.29 3.69
C GLY A 164 7.39 12.96 2.68
N GLN A 165 6.90 13.26 1.47
CA GLN A 165 7.66 13.93 0.42
C GLN A 165 8.13 15.34 0.79
N ASP A 166 7.51 15.97 1.78
CA ASP A 166 7.83 17.33 2.24
C ASP A 166 8.59 17.33 3.59
N CYS A 167 8.89 16.15 4.14
CA CYS A 167 9.52 16.01 5.44
C CYS A 167 11.02 16.30 5.40
N THR A 168 11.44 17.35 6.09
CA THR A 168 12.85 17.77 6.15
C THR A 168 13.51 17.48 7.50
N PHE A 169 12.75 17.22 8.56
CA PHE A 169 13.27 17.00 9.92
C PHE A 169 14.24 18.10 10.37
N GLY A 170 14.01 19.35 9.92
CA GLY A 170 14.86 20.50 10.23
C GLY A 170 16.17 20.58 9.41
N HIS A 171 16.32 19.76 8.37
CA HIS A 171 17.46 19.81 7.45
C HIS A 171 17.17 20.65 6.19
N ALA A 172 18.23 20.95 5.42
CA ALA A 172 18.15 21.81 4.24
C ALA A 172 17.39 21.20 3.06
N SER A 173 17.24 19.87 3.04
CA SER A 173 16.53 19.14 1.99
C SER A 173 15.77 17.94 2.57
N VAL A 174 14.75 17.47 1.84
CA VAL A 174 13.99 16.25 2.17
C VAL A 174 14.92 15.03 2.22
N VAL A 175 15.90 14.97 1.31
CA VAL A 175 16.88 13.89 1.23
C VAL A 175 17.77 13.84 2.47
N ASP A 176 18.29 15.00 2.91
CA ASP A 176 19.09 15.07 4.13
C ASP A 176 18.24 14.76 5.38
N GLY A 177 16.99 15.23 5.39
CA GLY A 177 16.03 14.93 6.45
C GLY A 177 15.77 13.43 6.59
N TRP A 178 15.44 12.74 5.50
CA TRP A 178 15.20 11.29 5.53
C TRP A 178 16.47 10.50 5.81
N LYS A 179 17.64 10.91 5.29
CA LYS A 179 18.93 10.29 5.70
C LYS A 179 19.16 10.42 7.20
N TYR A 180 18.88 11.59 7.78
CA TYR A 180 18.96 11.80 9.22
C TYR A 180 17.98 10.91 9.97
N ALA A 181 16.69 10.92 9.60
CA ALA A 181 15.67 10.10 10.26
C ALA A 181 15.99 8.60 10.18
N LEU A 182 16.34 8.09 9.01
CA LEU A 182 16.74 6.68 8.82
C LEU A 182 17.96 6.32 9.66
N SER A 183 18.94 7.21 9.81
CA SER A 183 20.13 6.96 10.63
C SER A 183 19.82 6.71 12.12
N ARG A 184 18.71 7.26 12.63
CA ARG A 184 18.24 7.03 14.01
C ARG A 184 17.94 5.56 14.30
N SER A 185 17.55 4.79 13.28
CA SER A 185 17.31 3.34 13.42
C SER A 185 18.53 2.52 13.80
N ARG A 186 19.75 3.04 13.53
CA ARG A 186 21.03 2.30 13.69
C ARG A 186 21.07 0.97 12.92
N ARG A 187 20.29 0.90 11.83
CA ARG A 187 20.21 -0.23 10.90
C ARG A 187 20.29 0.30 9.48
N MET A 188 20.74 -0.55 8.55
CA MET A 188 20.57 -0.28 7.12
C MET A 188 19.15 -0.70 6.75
N ILE A 189 18.27 0.27 6.60
CA ILE A 189 16.86 0.07 6.25
C ILE A 189 16.73 -0.05 4.73
N HIS A 190 15.82 -0.91 4.26
CA HIS A 190 15.36 -0.90 2.87
C HIS A 190 14.15 0.02 2.77
N PHE A 191 14.37 1.26 2.36
CA PHE A 191 13.34 2.30 2.44
C PHE A 191 12.56 2.43 1.13
N VAL A 192 11.26 2.12 1.17
CA VAL A 192 10.34 2.12 0.02
C VAL A 192 9.10 2.98 0.35
N PRO A 193 9.22 4.32 0.37
CA PRO A 193 8.11 5.20 0.76
C PRO A 193 7.08 5.39 -0.35
N SER A 194 5.85 5.77 0.05
CA SER A 194 4.84 6.33 -0.85
C SER A 194 4.84 7.85 -0.77
N PHE A 195 5.75 8.47 -1.50
CA PHE A 195 5.79 9.92 -1.68
C PHE A 195 4.85 10.35 -2.81
N PHE A 196 4.01 11.36 -2.54
CA PHE A 196 3.05 11.89 -3.50
C PHE A 196 3.64 13.13 -4.18
N ALA A 197 4.13 13.04 -5.41
CA ALA A 197 4.58 14.25 -6.11
C ALA A 197 3.39 15.14 -6.53
N GLN A 198 3.65 16.44 -6.66
CA GLN A 198 2.63 17.46 -6.96
C GLN A 198 1.96 17.30 -8.34
N ASP A 199 2.60 16.62 -9.28
CA ASP A 199 2.09 16.30 -10.62
C ASP A 199 1.67 14.82 -10.78
N GLY A 200 1.63 14.07 -9.66
CA GLY A 200 1.43 12.62 -9.69
C GLY A 200 2.67 11.82 -10.15
N GLY A 201 3.81 12.49 -10.36
CA GLY A 201 5.10 11.91 -10.67
C GLY A 201 5.86 11.38 -9.46
N PHE A 202 7.15 11.10 -9.67
CA PHE A 202 8.06 10.54 -8.69
C PHE A 202 9.04 11.62 -8.15
N PRO A 203 9.37 11.67 -6.85
CA PRO A 203 10.33 12.64 -6.33
C PRO A 203 11.73 12.44 -6.91
N HIS A 204 12.30 13.48 -7.52
CA HIS A 204 13.48 13.37 -8.39
C HIS A 204 14.82 13.08 -7.68
N ASP A 205 14.90 13.09 -6.35
CA ASP A 205 16.13 12.72 -5.63
C ASP A 205 15.93 11.46 -4.78
N LEU A 206 16.49 10.36 -5.31
CA LEU A 206 16.41 9.01 -4.82
C LEU A 206 17.45 8.65 -3.76
N ALA A 207 18.38 9.55 -3.41
CA ALA A 207 19.56 9.16 -2.66
C ALA A 207 19.27 8.67 -1.23
N ALA A 208 18.07 8.91 -0.70
CA ALA A 208 17.62 8.42 0.60
C ALA A 208 16.76 7.13 0.51
N MET A 209 16.38 6.68 -0.68
CA MET A 209 15.37 5.65 -0.91
C MET A 209 15.95 4.44 -1.64
N ASP A 210 15.62 3.22 -1.20
CA ASP A 210 15.98 1.97 -1.90
C ASP A 210 14.90 1.54 -2.92
N GLY A 211 13.74 2.21 -2.91
CA GLY A 211 12.62 1.95 -3.81
C GLY A 211 11.53 3.01 -3.72
N GLY A 212 10.41 2.77 -4.40
CA GLY A 212 9.22 3.63 -4.35
C GLY A 212 7.94 2.80 -4.34
N PHE A 213 6.97 3.26 -3.54
CA PHE A 213 5.63 2.70 -3.50
C PHE A 213 4.63 3.64 -4.18
N ASN A 214 4.11 3.22 -5.33
CA ASN A 214 3.07 3.97 -6.04
C ASN A 214 1.69 3.66 -5.45
N TRP A 215 1.33 4.31 -4.34
CA TRP A 215 0.01 4.16 -3.71
C TRP A 215 -1.15 4.41 -4.67
N ASN A 216 -1.03 5.46 -5.49
CA ASN A 216 -2.07 5.86 -6.43
C ASN A 216 -2.28 4.87 -7.59
N SER A 217 -1.38 3.91 -7.78
CA SER A 217 -1.59 2.81 -8.73
C SER A 217 -2.64 1.78 -8.26
N ALA A 218 -3.16 1.90 -7.04
CA ALA A 218 -4.23 1.02 -6.57
C ALA A 218 -5.58 1.28 -7.22
N TRP A 219 -5.79 2.48 -7.78
CA TRP A 219 -7.06 2.95 -8.34
C TRP A 219 -6.85 3.81 -9.59
N PRO A 220 -7.87 4.01 -10.43
CA PRO A 220 -7.77 4.99 -11.49
C PRO A 220 -7.82 6.40 -10.90
N VAL A 221 -6.76 7.18 -11.11
CA VAL A 221 -6.75 8.61 -10.78
C VAL A 221 -7.44 9.37 -11.92
N GLY A 222 -8.74 9.59 -11.77
CA GLY A 222 -9.58 10.27 -12.76
C GLY A 222 -10.74 9.41 -13.25
N ARG A 223 -11.18 9.64 -14.49
CA ARG A 223 -12.36 8.98 -15.08
C ARG A 223 -12.01 7.87 -16.08
N SER A 224 -10.73 7.57 -16.24
CA SER A 224 -10.25 6.55 -17.17
C SER A 224 -10.11 5.22 -16.43
N ASN A 225 -10.15 4.11 -17.16
CA ASN A 225 -9.80 2.81 -16.61
C ASN A 225 -8.35 2.79 -16.10
N ILE A 226 -8.08 1.96 -15.09
CA ILE A 226 -6.72 1.75 -14.61
C ILE A 226 -5.83 1.20 -15.73
N SER A 227 -4.61 1.72 -15.81
CA SER A 227 -3.58 1.29 -16.76
C SER A 227 -2.23 1.18 -16.08
N PHE A 228 -1.31 0.44 -16.69
CA PHE A 228 0.08 0.31 -16.23
C PHE A 228 0.97 1.53 -16.57
N HIS A 229 0.37 2.64 -17.02
CA HIS A 229 1.13 3.82 -17.44
C HIS A 229 1.85 4.50 -16.27
N SER A 230 1.14 4.73 -15.16
CA SER A 230 1.74 5.31 -13.95
C SER A 230 2.83 4.39 -13.38
N ASP A 231 2.59 3.08 -13.37
CA ASP A 231 3.60 2.10 -12.97
C ASP A 231 4.86 2.19 -13.84
N SER A 232 4.71 2.23 -15.17
CA SER A 232 5.83 2.37 -16.11
C SER A 232 6.67 3.62 -15.83
N ASN A 233 6.02 4.76 -15.54
CA ASN A 233 6.73 6.00 -15.23
C ASN A 233 7.55 5.85 -13.93
N TRP A 234 6.94 5.30 -12.88
CA TRP A 234 7.63 5.04 -11.61
C TRP A 234 8.80 4.07 -11.77
N ILE A 235 8.61 2.96 -12.50
CA ILE A 235 9.65 1.96 -12.75
C ILE A 235 10.84 2.58 -13.49
N ASN A 236 10.56 3.41 -14.50
CA ASN A 236 11.61 4.11 -15.26
C ASN A 236 12.36 5.11 -14.37
N ASP A 237 11.65 5.92 -13.59
CA ASP A 237 12.24 6.92 -12.70
C ASP A 237 13.05 6.28 -11.56
N LEU A 238 12.65 5.09 -11.08
CA LEU A 238 13.36 4.33 -10.05
C LEU A 238 14.70 3.77 -10.53
N GLY A 239 14.92 3.65 -11.85
CA GLY A 239 16.21 3.25 -12.41
C GLY A 239 16.73 1.89 -11.90
N GLY A 240 15.83 0.92 -11.69
CA GLY A 240 16.17 -0.42 -11.20
C GLY A 240 16.13 -0.59 -9.67
N ARG A 241 15.71 0.44 -8.93
CA ARG A 241 15.34 0.33 -7.51
C ARG A 241 14.01 -0.40 -7.33
N THR A 242 13.72 -0.83 -6.09
CA THR A 242 12.53 -1.61 -5.78
C THR A 242 11.25 -0.86 -6.15
N TYR A 243 10.39 -1.49 -6.96
CA TYR A 243 9.06 -0.96 -7.26
C TYR A 243 7.97 -1.70 -6.47
N MET A 244 7.23 -0.95 -5.65
CA MET A 244 6.03 -1.44 -4.98
C MET A 244 4.78 -0.87 -5.65
N ALA A 245 3.88 -1.75 -6.07
CA ALA A 245 2.61 -1.41 -6.70
C ALA A 245 1.44 -1.52 -5.72
N GLY A 246 0.41 -0.69 -5.91
CA GLY A 246 -0.85 -0.76 -5.19
C GLY A 246 -1.90 -1.61 -5.92
N VAL A 247 -2.76 -2.27 -5.14
CA VAL A 247 -3.98 -2.93 -5.62
C VAL A 247 -5.08 -2.83 -4.57
N SER A 248 -6.33 -2.68 -5.00
CA SER A 248 -7.46 -2.47 -4.09
C SER A 248 -8.78 -2.80 -4.78
N PRO A 249 -9.80 -3.31 -4.07
CA PRO A 249 -11.09 -3.66 -4.67
C PRO A 249 -11.90 -2.43 -5.10
N TRP A 250 -12.14 -1.52 -4.16
CA TRP A 250 -12.95 -0.31 -4.31
C TRP A 250 -12.58 0.69 -3.22
N MET A 251 -13.10 1.92 -3.22
CA MET A 251 -12.84 2.95 -2.22
C MET A 251 -13.93 4.00 -2.30
N PHE A 252 -14.55 4.26 -1.16
CA PHE A 252 -15.36 5.44 -0.93
C PHE A 252 -15.37 5.79 0.55
N ALA A 253 -15.57 7.07 0.85
CA ALA A 253 -15.74 7.56 2.21
C ALA A 253 -16.91 8.56 2.24
N HIS A 254 -17.73 8.51 3.29
CA HIS A 254 -18.92 9.36 3.44
C HIS A 254 -19.00 10.00 4.84
N TYR A 255 -18.02 10.84 5.15
CA TYR A 255 -17.98 11.61 6.39
C TYR A 255 -18.58 13.00 6.20
N SER A 256 -19.50 13.35 7.11
CA SER A 256 -20.08 14.70 7.15
C SER A 256 -19.03 15.76 7.49
N SER A 257 -19.33 17.01 7.17
CA SER A 257 -18.50 18.17 7.53
C SER A 257 -18.36 18.37 9.05
N ALA A 258 -19.25 17.79 9.86
CA ALA A 258 -19.15 17.80 11.33
C ALA A 258 -18.16 16.75 11.87
N THR A 259 -17.66 15.86 11.02
CA THR A 259 -16.73 14.77 11.35
C THR A 259 -15.42 14.96 10.59
N LEU A 260 -15.09 14.06 9.66
CA LEU A 260 -13.86 14.10 8.88
C LEU A 260 -13.97 14.93 7.59
N ASN A 261 -15.16 15.46 7.25
CA ASN A 261 -15.40 16.25 6.05
C ASN A 261 -14.85 15.61 4.75
N LYS A 262 -15.03 14.30 4.63
CA LYS A 262 -14.48 13.49 3.53
C LYS A 262 -15.63 12.77 2.84
N ASN A 263 -15.96 13.22 1.63
CA ASN A 263 -17.02 12.64 0.82
C ASN A 263 -16.49 12.40 -0.60
N MET A 264 -16.00 11.20 -0.86
CA MET A 264 -15.33 10.87 -2.12
C MET A 264 -15.52 9.41 -2.50
N ILE A 265 -15.37 9.14 -3.79
CA ILE A 265 -15.40 7.80 -4.38
C ILE A 265 -14.40 7.79 -5.55
N TYR A 266 -13.62 6.71 -5.66
CA TYR A 266 -12.85 6.46 -6.88
C TYR A 266 -13.73 5.77 -7.93
N TYR A 267 -13.38 5.91 -9.19
CA TYR A 267 -14.04 5.16 -10.26
C TYR A 267 -13.69 3.67 -10.13
N MET A 268 -14.68 2.82 -9.85
CA MET A 268 -14.49 1.40 -9.47
C MET A 268 -15.50 0.47 -10.16
N ASP A 269 -15.56 0.53 -11.48
CA ASP A 269 -16.45 -0.34 -12.27
C ASP A 269 -15.62 -1.20 -13.26
N GLU A 270 -16.31 -2.02 -14.06
CA GLU A 270 -15.76 -2.80 -15.16
C GLU A 270 -14.64 -3.79 -14.76
N TRP A 271 -14.84 -4.57 -13.69
CA TRP A 271 -13.89 -5.62 -13.30
C TRP A 271 -12.49 -5.08 -12.97
N MET A 272 -12.41 -3.87 -12.42
CA MET A 272 -11.16 -3.15 -12.22
C MET A 272 -10.16 -3.87 -11.31
N LEU A 273 -10.62 -4.53 -10.23
CA LEU A 273 -9.75 -5.34 -9.37
C LEU A 273 -9.05 -6.46 -10.15
N THR A 274 -9.80 -7.24 -10.93
CA THR A 274 -9.21 -8.32 -11.74
C THR A 274 -8.31 -7.74 -12.83
N LYS A 275 -8.75 -6.68 -13.54
CA LYS A 275 -7.93 -6.01 -14.56
C LYS A 275 -6.59 -5.53 -13.99
N ARG A 276 -6.58 -4.95 -12.78
CA ARG A 276 -5.36 -4.52 -12.11
C ARG A 276 -4.45 -5.71 -11.81
N TRP A 277 -4.98 -6.80 -11.27
CA TRP A 277 -4.20 -8.01 -11.04
C TRP A 277 -3.61 -8.60 -12.33
N GLU A 278 -4.38 -8.66 -13.42
CA GLU A 278 -3.87 -9.11 -14.73
C GLU A 278 -2.70 -8.23 -15.21
N GLN A 279 -2.79 -6.90 -15.08
CA GLN A 279 -1.69 -5.98 -15.41
C GLN A 279 -0.44 -6.26 -14.55
N LEU A 280 -0.62 -6.45 -13.24
CA LEU A 280 0.49 -6.76 -12.34
C LEU A 280 1.19 -8.08 -12.70
N ILE A 281 0.43 -9.08 -13.16
CA ILE A 281 0.97 -10.38 -13.56
C ILE A 281 1.67 -10.29 -14.92
N GLU A 282 1.06 -9.60 -15.89
CA GLU A 282 1.64 -9.32 -17.21
C GLU A 282 3.01 -8.63 -17.06
N HIS A 283 3.11 -7.69 -16.12
CA HIS A 283 4.31 -6.93 -15.84
C HIS A 283 5.12 -7.44 -14.63
N ARG A 284 4.90 -8.67 -14.15
CA ARG A 284 5.47 -9.17 -12.88
C ARG A 284 6.99 -9.06 -12.75
N GLN A 285 7.71 -9.08 -13.87
CA GLN A 285 9.17 -8.97 -13.85
C GLN A 285 9.65 -7.59 -13.42
N GLN A 286 8.81 -6.55 -13.60
CA GLN A 286 9.11 -5.17 -13.27
C GLN A 286 8.49 -4.72 -11.94
N VAL A 287 7.63 -5.54 -11.33
CA VAL A 287 6.96 -5.24 -10.05
C VAL A 287 7.54 -6.14 -8.98
N ASP A 288 8.10 -5.58 -7.92
CA ASP A 288 8.79 -6.34 -6.89
C ASP A 288 7.88 -6.71 -5.72
N ILE A 289 7.08 -5.75 -5.28
CA ILE A 289 6.16 -5.89 -4.17
C ILE A 289 4.79 -5.41 -4.62
N VAL A 290 3.74 -6.14 -4.27
CA VAL A 290 2.36 -5.67 -4.40
C VAL A 290 1.78 -5.44 -3.01
N GLN A 291 1.23 -4.26 -2.76
CA GLN A 291 0.51 -3.97 -1.52
C GLN A 291 -0.98 -3.86 -1.78
N ALA A 292 -1.75 -4.70 -1.10
CA ALA A 292 -3.20 -4.59 -1.01
C ALA A 292 -3.58 -3.42 -0.09
N ILE A 293 -4.40 -2.51 -0.60
CA ILE A 293 -4.87 -1.30 0.08
C ILE A 293 -6.39 -1.43 0.23
N THR A 294 -6.91 -1.83 1.38
CA THR A 294 -6.22 -2.16 2.64
C THR A 294 -6.80 -3.42 3.26
N TRP A 295 -6.18 -3.90 4.33
CA TRP A 295 -6.71 -4.99 5.14
C TRP A 295 -7.89 -4.53 6.02
N ASN A 296 -7.79 -3.39 6.72
CA ASN A 296 -8.75 -2.98 7.75
C ASN A 296 -9.05 -1.47 7.81
N ASP A 297 -8.96 -0.75 6.69
CA ASP A 297 -9.47 0.63 6.64
C ASP A 297 -10.96 0.63 6.29
N PHE A 298 -11.79 0.52 7.31
CA PHE A 298 -13.25 0.50 7.19
C PHE A 298 -13.81 1.85 6.77
N GLY A 299 -13.19 2.94 7.23
CA GLY A 299 -13.65 4.30 6.98
C GLY A 299 -13.65 4.68 5.51
N GLU A 300 -12.70 4.14 4.76
CA GLU A 300 -12.52 4.36 3.32
C GLU A 300 -13.05 3.18 2.47
N SER A 301 -13.73 2.23 3.13
CA SER A 301 -14.46 1.09 2.56
C SER A 301 -13.61 0.10 1.77
N HIS A 302 -12.30 0.33 1.63
CA HIS A 302 -11.40 -0.49 0.82
C HIS A 302 -10.76 -1.67 1.55
N TYR A 303 -11.29 -2.02 2.72
CA TYR A 303 -10.87 -3.17 3.51
C TYR A 303 -11.23 -4.51 2.84
N ILE A 304 -10.37 -5.51 3.02
CA ILE A 304 -10.59 -6.91 2.59
C ILE A 304 -10.56 -7.91 3.75
N GLY A 305 -10.15 -7.47 4.95
CA GLY A 305 -10.13 -8.24 6.17
C GLY A 305 -11.49 -8.26 6.87
N PRO A 306 -11.69 -9.21 7.82
CA PRO A 306 -12.91 -9.26 8.61
C PRO A 306 -12.98 -8.09 9.61
N LEU A 307 -14.17 -7.57 9.87
CA LEU A 307 -14.40 -6.61 10.95
C LEU A 307 -14.56 -7.37 12.28
N LEU A 308 -13.62 -7.20 13.22
CA LEU A 308 -13.74 -7.78 14.56
C LEU A 308 -14.53 -6.85 15.50
N SER A 309 -15.20 -7.43 16.50
CA SER A 309 -15.93 -6.63 17.51
C SER A 309 -15.03 -5.70 18.35
N SER A 310 -13.75 -6.04 18.44
CA SER A 310 -12.68 -5.28 19.08
C SER A 310 -12.17 -4.13 18.19
N GLU A 311 -12.48 -4.14 16.90
CA GLU A 311 -11.96 -3.16 15.94
C GLU A 311 -12.67 -1.81 16.06
N SER A 312 -11.95 -0.73 15.79
CA SER A 312 -12.52 0.62 15.73
C SER A 312 -12.90 0.96 14.28
N GLN A 313 -14.08 1.54 14.10
CA GLN A 313 -14.60 1.99 12.81
C GLN A 313 -15.18 3.41 12.96
N PRO A 314 -14.33 4.40 13.30
CA PRO A 314 -14.77 5.66 13.89
C PRO A 314 -15.69 6.47 12.97
N GLY A 315 -17.01 6.34 13.19
CA GLY A 315 -18.01 7.08 12.44
C GLY A 315 -18.33 6.51 11.05
N SER A 316 -17.90 5.28 10.77
CA SER A 316 -18.17 4.58 9.50
C SER A 316 -19.19 3.45 9.62
N GLU A 317 -19.77 3.24 10.80
CA GLU A 317 -20.65 2.13 11.13
C GLU A 317 -21.78 1.92 10.11
N GLU A 318 -22.31 3.01 9.56
CA GLU A 318 -23.45 3.02 8.62
C GLU A 318 -23.16 2.30 7.30
N TRP A 319 -21.90 2.30 6.83
CA TRP A 319 -21.52 1.63 5.57
C TRP A 319 -20.55 0.46 5.76
N THR A 320 -20.24 0.09 7.00
CA THR A 320 -19.31 -1.01 7.32
C THR A 320 -19.98 -2.13 8.11
N THR A 321 -20.96 -1.82 8.96
CA THR A 321 -21.63 -2.83 9.78
C THR A 321 -22.51 -3.74 8.92
N GLY A 322 -22.20 -5.04 8.90
CA GLY A 322 -22.95 -6.03 8.13
C GLY A 322 -22.52 -6.17 6.67
N TYR A 323 -21.49 -5.43 6.23
CA TYR A 323 -20.91 -5.55 4.90
C TYR A 323 -19.62 -6.37 4.97
N ASP A 324 -19.70 -7.66 4.63
CA ASP A 324 -18.53 -8.55 4.66
C ASP A 324 -17.76 -8.48 3.33
N HIS A 325 -16.50 -8.05 3.39
CA HIS A 325 -15.59 -7.97 2.24
C HIS A 325 -14.63 -9.17 2.15
N THR A 326 -14.67 -10.11 3.11
CA THR A 326 -13.79 -11.28 3.08
C THR A 326 -13.95 -12.20 1.86
N PRO A 327 -15.07 -12.22 1.10
CA PRO A 327 -15.11 -12.93 -0.18
C PRO A 327 -14.08 -12.46 -1.20
N TRP A 328 -13.54 -11.24 -1.09
CA TRP A 328 -12.42 -10.80 -1.92
C TRP A 328 -11.16 -11.65 -1.69
N LEU A 329 -10.97 -12.21 -0.49
CA LEU A 329 -9.79 -13.01 -0.14
C LEU A 329 -9.63 -14.24 -1.03
N ASP A 330 -10.73 -14.85 -1.51
CA ASP A 330 -10.65 -15.97 -2.46
C ASP A 330 -10.02 -15.53 -3.80
N LEU A 331 -10.39 -14.33 -4.27
CA LEU A 331 -9.84 -13.75 -5.50
C LEU A 331 -8.38 -13.30 -5.29
N PHE A 332 -8.08 -12.70 -4.14
CA PHE A 332 -6.71 -12.34 -3.78
C PHE A 332 -5.82 -13.59 -3.69
N ALA A 333 -6.27 -14.69 -3.09
CA ALA A 333 -5.49 -15.93 -3.01
C ALA A 333 -5.09 -16.46 -4.39
N PHE A 334 -6.03 -16.43 -5.35
CA PHE A 334 -5.77 -16.80 -6.74
C PHE A 334 -4.68 -15.93 -7.38
N TYR A 335 -4.80 -14.60 -7.26
CA TYR A 335 -3.87 -13.68 -7.90
C TYR A 335 -2.52 -13.53 -7.20
N ILE A 336 -2.48 -13.64 -5.87
CA ILE A 336 -1.25 -13.71 -5.09
C ILE A 336 -0.41 -14.88 -5.57
N ASN A 337 -1.02 -16.06 -5.70
CA ASN A 337 -0.34 -17.23 -6.22
C ASN A 337 0.21 -16.98 -7.64
N ALA A 338 -0.61 -16.42 -8.53
CA ALA A 338 -0.21 -16.13 -9.90
C ALA A 338 0.92 -15.09 -10.01
N PHE A 339 0.89 -14.03 -9.21
CA PHE A 339 1.94 -13.01 -9.18
C PHE A 339 3.28 -13.59 -8.71
N LYS A 340 3.26 -14.34 -7.61
CA LYS A 340 4.45 -14.93 -6.98
C LYS A 340 5.08 -16.01 -7.87
N THR A 341 4.26 -16.86 -8.49
CA THR A 341 4.75 -18.02 -9.28
C THR A 341 4.92 -17.72 -10.76
N GLY A 342 4.21 -16.71 -11.30
CA GLY A 342 4.06 -16.49 -12.72
C GLY A 342 3.10 -17.46 -13.42
N THR A 343 2.33 -18.26 -12.66
CA THR A 343 1.39 -19.25 -13.20
C THR A 343 0.04 -19.18 -12.53
N TYR A 344 -1.05 -19.19 -13.31
CA TYR A 344 -2.40 -19.29 -12.77
C TYR A 344 -2.69 -20.72 -12.31
N THR A 345 -2.65 -20.95 -11.01
CA THR A 345 -3.08 -22.22 -10.42
C THR A 345 -4.55 -22.16 -10.07
N ILE A 346 -5.38 -22.96 -10.73
CA ILE A 346 -6.77 -23.14 -10.32
C ILE A 346 -6.78 -24.16 -9.19
N PHE A 347 -6.76 -23.70 -7.94
CA PHE A 347 -7.21 -24.52 -6.82
C PHE A 347 -8.69 -24.82 -7.07
N ALA A 348 -9.07 -26.10 -7.14
CA ALA A 348 -10.38 -26.60 -7.59
C ALA A 348 -11.56 -25.61 -7.39
N ARG A 349 -12.06 -25.05 -8.51
CA ARG A 349 -13.24 -24.19 -8.68
C ARG A 349 -13.55 -23.22 -7.51
N PRO A 350 -13.06 -21.97 -7.54
CA PRO A 350 -13.63 -20.92 -6.71
C PRO A 350 -15.07 -20.65 -7.15
N TYR A 351 -16.04 -21.14 -6.38
CA TYR A 351 -17.41 -20.67 -6.48
C TYR A 351 -17.49 -19.36 -5.69
N ILE A 352 -17.49 -18.23 -6.39
CA ILE A 352 -18.00 -16.99 -5.79
C ILE A 352 -19.52 -17.18 -5.69
N SER A 353 -20.00 -17.55 -4.50
CA SER A 353 -21.40 -17.47 -4.15
C SER A 353 -21.77 -15.99 -4.01
N LEU A 354 -22.18 -15.35 -5.10
CA LEU A 354 -22.97 -14.12 -4.99
C LEU A 354 -24.28 -14.51 -4.31
N GLY A 355 -24.37 -14.27 -3.00
CA GLY A 355 -25.53 -14.61 -2.19
C GLY A 355 -26.79 -14.01 -2.81
N SER A 356 -27.64 -14.88 -3.36
CA SER A 356 -28.97 -14.51 -3.83
C SER A 356 -29.89 -14.33 -2.62
N THR A 357 -29.88 -13.14 -2.02
CA THR A 357 -30.98 -12.67 -1.17
C THR A 357 -31.33 -11.24 -1.53
N LEU A 358 -31.77 -11.04 -2.77
CA LEU A 358 -32.83 -10.07 -3.04
C LEU A 358 -34.13 -10.87 -3.09
N SER A 359 -34.75 -11.09 -1.93
CA SER A 359 -36.18 -11.41 -1.90
C SER A 359 -36.92 -10.12 -2.24
N CYS A 360 -37.27 -9.95 -3.51
CA CYS A 360 -38.41 -9.11 -3.86
C CYS A 360 -39.66 -9.90 -3.51
N ASP A 361 -40.11 -9.78 -2.26
CA ASP A 361 -41.46 -10.20 -1.88
C ASP A 361 -42.34 -8.95 -1.77
N GLY A 362 -43.29 -8.85 -2.72
CA GLY A 362 -44.65 -8.31 -2.55
C GLY A 362 -44.82 -6.81 -2.36
#